data_AF-A0A6B1G1K0-F1
#
_entry.id   AF-A0A6B1G1K0-F1
#
_cell.length_a   1.000
_cell.length_b   1.000
_cell.length_c   1.000
_cell.angle_alpha   90.00
_cell.angle_beta   90.00
_cell.angle_gamma   90.00
#
_symmetry.space_group_name_H-M   'P 1'
#
loop_
_entity.id
_entity.type
_entity.pdbx_description
1 polymer ?
#
loop_
_entity_poly.entity_id
_entity_poly.type
_entity_poly.pdbx_seq_one_letter_code
_entity_poly.pdbx_strand_id
1 'polypeptide(L)' 'VADPANPPSGCYFHPRCRYAVDLCREKTPVLEEVAPGHAVSCHRAHELDLAGTLDAPVPQTAHS' A
#
# COMPACT_ATOMS: atom_id res chain seq x y z
N VAL A 1 -8.36 16.87 -5.31
CA VAL A 1 -8.70 15.68 -6.15
C VAL A 1 -7.39 15.13 -6.70
N ALA A 2 -7.20 13.80 -6.75
CA ALA A 2 -6.03 13.21 -7.40
C ALA A 2 -6.25 13.29 -8.92
N ASP A 3 -5.46 14.09 -9.61
CA ASP A 3 -5.49 14.23 -11.06
C ASP A 3 -4.54 13.19 -11.68
N PRO A 4 -5.01 12.27 -12.53
CA PRO A 4 -4.15 11.24 -13.11
C PRO A 4 -3.05 11.77 -14.04
N ALA A 5 -3.16 13.01 -14.54
CA ALA A 5 -2.15 13.64 -15.39
C ALA A 5 -0.99 14.28 -14.59
N ASN A 6 -1.15 14.47 -13.28
CA ASN A 6 -0.12 14.98 -12.39
C ASN A 6 0.02 14.05 -11.17
N PRO A 7 0.74 12.92 -11.31
CA PRO A 7 0.91 12.00 -10.21
C PRO A 7 1.69 12.65 -9.07
N PRO A 8 1.31 12.39 -7.81
CA PRO A 8 2.10 12.79 -6.66
C PRO A 8 3.51 12.18 -6.69
N SER A 9 4.50 12.91 -6.20
CA SER A 9 5.84 12.38 -5.98
C SER A 9 5.83 11.31 -4.89
N GLY A 10 6.74 10.34 -4.99
CA GLY A 10 6.87 9.28 -4.00
C GLY A 10 5.74 8.24 -4.07
N CYS A 11 5.17 7.89 -2.92
CA CYS A 11 4.05 6.94 -2.83
C CYS A 11 2.80 7.53 -3.47
N TYR A 12 2.32 6.91 -4.54
CA TYR A 12 1.14 7.35 -5.28
C TYR A 12 -0.12 7.58 -4.40
N PHE A 13 -0.24 6.82 -3.32
CA PHE A 13 -1.37 6.87 -2.40
C PHE A 13 -1.23 7.91 -1.29
N HIS A 14 -0.07 8.57 -1.11
CA HIS A 14 0.17 9.49 0.00
C HIS A 14 -0.85 10.64 0.13
N PRO A 15 -1.47 11.18 -0.95
CA PRO A 15 -2.45 12.25 -0.80
C PRO A 15 -3.77 11.80 -0.16
N ARG A 16 -4.03 10.48 -0.11
CA ARG A 16 -5.28 9.90 0.42
C ARG A 16 -5.05 8.86 1.51
N CYS A 17 -3.80 8.47 1.77
CA CYS A 17 -3.47 7.48 2.78
C CYS A 17 -3.54 8.08 4.19
N ARG A 18 -4.38 7.50 5.05
CA ARG A 18 -4.52 7.90 6.47
C ARG A 18 -3.29 7.58 7.34
N TYR A 19 -2.36 6.78 6.82
CA TYR A 19 -1.14 6.34 7.51
C TYR A 19 0.14 6.93 6.89
N ALA A 20 0.01 7.90 5.98
CA ALA A 20 1.13 8.51 5.29
C ALA A 20 2.10 9.19 6.28
N VAL A 21 3.40 8.95 6.07
CA VAL A 21 4.50 9.64 6.74
C VAL A 21 5.26 10.50 5.74
N ASP A 22 6.19 11.33 6.19
CA ASP A 22 6.95 12.23 5.31
C ASP A 22 7.69 11.47 4.19
N LEU A 23 8.26 10.31 4.53
CA LEU A 23 8.90 9.40 3.57
C LEU A 23 7.99 9.01 2.39
N CYS A 24 6.66 8.93 2.60
CA CYS A 24 5.70 8.62 1.55
C CYS A 24 5.60 9.73 0.49
N ARG A 25 5.95 10.97 0.81
CA ARG A 25 5.93 12.11 -0.12
C ARG A 25 7.22 12.21 -0.93
N GLU A 26 8.30 11.73 -0.33
CA GLU A 26 9.66 11.85 -0.86
C GLU A 26 10.08 10.65 -1.70
N LYS A 27 9.68 9.43 -1.30
CA LYS A 27 10.14 8.18 -1.91
C LYS A 27 9.00 7.24 -2.26
N THR A 28 9.12 6.61 -3.42
CA THR A 28 8.25 5.50 -3.82
C THR A 28 8.63 4.26 -3.01
N PRO A 29 7.67 3.59 -2.37
CA PRO A 29 7.95 2.34 -1.66
C PRO A 29 8.37 1.25 -2.64
N VAL A 30 9.26 0.37 -2.19
CA VAL A 30 9.63 -0.83 -2.95
C VAL A 30 8.49 -1.84 -2.89
N LEU A 31 8.35 -2.66 -3.94
CA LEU A 31 7.46 -3.81 -3.90
C LEU A 31 8.19 -4.96 -3.22
N GLU A 32 7.70 -5.40 -2.07
CA GLU A 32 8.28 -6.48 -1.28
C GLU A 32 7.25 -7.56 -0.99
N GLU A 33 7.69 -8.82 -0.91
CA GLU A 33 6.83 -9.94 -0.53
C GLU A 33 6.73 -10.01 1.00
N VAL A 34 5.52 -9.89 1.54
CA VAL A 34 5.25 -9.93 2.99
C VAL A 34 4.69 -11.27 3.44
N ALA A 35 4.11 -12.04 2.51
CA ALA A 35 3.71 -13.42 2.69
C ALA A 35 3.76 -14.16 1.34
N PRO A 36 3.79 -15.50 1.30
CA PRO A 36 3.87 -16.25 0.04
C PRO A 36 2.75 -15.86 -0.93
N GLY A 37 3.12 -15.33 -2.10
CA GLY A 37 2.16 -14.86 -3.10
C GLY A 37 1.47 -13.54 -2.78
N HIS A 38 1.93 -12.83 -1.74
CA HIS A 38 1.41 -11.53 -1.32
C HIS A 38 2.53 -10.50 -1.24
N ALA A 39 2.56 -9.60 -2.23
CA ALA A 39 3.46 -8.48 -2.26
C ALA A 39 2.76 -7.15 -1.95
N VAL A 40 3.47 -6.28 -1.24
CA VAL A 40 2.99 -4.95 -0.82
C VAL A 40 4.03 -3.91 -1.21
N SER A 41 3.56 -2.72 -1.57
CA SER A 41 4.39 -1.54 -1.83
C SER A 41 4.04 -0.43 -0.84
N CYS A 42 4.44 -0.59 0.42
CA CYS A 42 4.12 0.32 1.51
C CYS A 42 5.32 0.47 2.46
N HIS A 43 5.72 1.71 2.75
CA HIS A 43 6.82 2.00 3.70
C HIS A 43 6.56 1.52 5.13
N ARG A 44 5.30 1.18 5.46
CA ARG A 44 4.86 0.79 6.80
C ARG A 44 4.19 -0.59 6.83
N ALA A 45 4.43 -1.43 5.82
CA ALA A 45 3.81 -2.74 5.70
C ALA A 45 4.02 -3.62 6.95
N HIS A 46 5.24 -3.56 7.52
CA HIS A 46 5.63 -4.35 8.71
C HIS A 46 5.21 -3.72 10.04
N GLU A 47 4.73 -2.47 10.04
CA GLU A 47 4.31 -1.75 11.25
C GLU A 47 2.80 -1.74 11.46
N LEU A 48 2.03 -1.99 10.40
CA LEU A 48 0.58 -1.84 10.39
C LEU A 48 -0.09 -3.21 10.25
N ASP A 49 -0.87 -3.57 11.27
CA ASP A 49 -1.80 -4.70 11.23
C ASP A 49 -3.11 -4.26 10.55
N LEU A 50 -3.13 -4.34 9.21
CA LEU A 50 -4.31 -4.02 8.40
C LEU A 50 -4.86 -5.31 7.81
N ALA A 51 -6.18 -5.40 7.69
CA ALA A 51 -6.81 -6.45 6.91
C ALA A 51 -6.25 -6.39 5.47
N GLY A 52 -5.46 -7.40 5.09
CA GLY A 52 -4.77 -7.45 3.81
C GLY A 52 -3.29 -7.03 3.81
N THR A 53 -2.64 -6.81 4.96
CA THR A 53 -1.16 -6.72 5.02
C THR A 53 -0.50 -7.93 5.66
N LEU A 54 -1.20 -8.65 6.56
CA LEU A 54 -0.69 -9.84 7.25
C LEU A 54 -1.88 -10.81 7.51
N ASP A 55 -1.74 -12.07 7.10
CA ASP A 55 -2.50 -13.27 7.53
C ASP A 55 -4.02 -13.22 7.81
N ALA A 56 -4.79 -12.33 7.18
CA ALA A 56 -6.21 -12.58 7.01
C ALA A 56 -6.39 -13.53 5.81
N PRO A 57 -6.93 -14.75 5.96
CA PRO A 57 -7.33 -15.55 4.81
C PRO A 57 -8.35 -14.71 4.04
N VAL A 58 -7.95 -14.14 2.92
CA VAL A 58 -8.87 -13.51 1.98
C VAL A 58 -9.81 -14.64 1.56
N PRO A 59 -11.11 -14.64 1.93
CA PRO A 59 -12.01 -15.59 1.33
C PRO A 59 -12.00 -15.29 -0.16
N GLN A 60 -11.43 -16.20 -0.94
CA GLN A 60 -11.43 -16.19 -2.40
C GLN A 60 -12.85 -16.50 -2.91
N THR A 61 -13.89 -15.95 -2.30
CA THR A 61 -15.22 -15.95 -2.88
C THR A 61 -15.19 -14.96 -4.02
N ALA A 62 -14.73 -15.51 -5.15
CA ALA A 62 -14.93 -15.04 -6.50
C ALA A 62 -16.19 -14.19 -6.59
N HIS A 63 -15.99 -12.93 -6.95
CA HIS A 63 -17.04 -12.06 -7.43
C HIS A 63 -17.69 -12.78 -8.63
N SER A 64 -18.91 -13.29 -8.41
CA SER A 64 -19.78 -13.80 -9.47
C SER A 64 -20.39 -12.65 -10.26
#